data_AF-A0A963S0A7-F1
#
_entry.id   AF-A0A963S0A7-F1
#
_cell.length_a   1.000
_cell.length_b   1.000
_cell.length_c   1.000
_cell.angle_alpha   90.00
_cell.angle_beta   90.00
_cell.angle_gamma   90.00
#
_symmetry.space_group_name_H-M   'P 1'
#
loop_
_entity.id
_entity.type
_entity.pdbx_description
1 polymer ?
#
loop_
_entity_poly.entity_id
_entity_poly.type
_entity_poly.pdbx_seq_one_letter_code
_entity_poly.pdbx_strand_id
1 'polypeptide(L)' 'FIVFYPRFSLDRKYTVFGRVIGGMDAVDRIARGEPPANPTKIVHASLAVDAGSLPPAPPPAADEEEKEITLDDLINSMSQ' A
#
# COMPACT_ATOMS: atom_id res chain seq x y z
N PHE A 1 -9.23 -6.31 9.87
CA PHE A 1 -9.92 -5.06 9.47
C PHE A 1 -9.88 -4.09 10.64
N ILE A 2 -10.00 -2.79 10.38
CA ILE A 2 -10.16 -1.76 11.41
C ILE A 2 -11.63 -1.34 11.38
N VAL A 3 -12.27 -1.27 12.55
CA VAL A 3 -13.69 -0.92 12.68
C VAL A 3 -13.80 0.58 12.91
N PHE A 4 -14.57 1.27 12.07
CA PHE A 4 -14.80 2.72 12.17
C PHE A 4 -15.84 3.07 13.23
N TYR A 5 -16.80 2.17 13.45
CA TYR A 5 -17.88 2.34 14.42
C TYR A 5 -17.99 1.09 15.31
N PRO A 6 -18.51 1.22 16.55
CA PRO A 6 -18.76 0.08 17.41
C PRO A 6 -19.65 -0.96 16.73
N ARG A 7 -19.20 -2.21 16.70
CA ARG A 7 -19.96 -3.29 16.05
C ARG A 7 -19.88 -4.61 16.80
N PHE A 8 -20.89 -4.85 17.61
CA PHE A 8 -21.03 -6.05 18.48
C PHE A 8 -21.25 -7.35 17.70
N SER A 9 -21.68 -7.28 16.44
CA SER A 9 -21.95 -8.48 15.62
C SER A 9 -20.72 -9.34 15.29
N LEU A 10 -19.52 -8.79 15.51
CA LEU A 10 -18.22 -9.42 15.25
C LEU A 10 -17.61 -10.04 16.52
N ASP A 11 -18.19 -9.77 17.69
CA ASP A 11 -17.72 -10.31 18.96
C ASP A 11 -17.80 -11.83 18.94
N ARG A 12 -16.74 -12.50 19.42
CA ARG A 12 -16.59 -13.97 19.44
C ARG A 12 -16.51 -14.64 18.05
N LYS A 13 -16.58 -13.88 16.96
CA LYS A 13 -16.35 -14.38 15.60
C LYS A 13 -14.96 -14.06 15.08
N TYR A 14 -14.34 -13.03 15.63
CA TYR A 14 -12.99 -12.58 15.27
C TYR A 14 -12.17 -12.29 16.52
N THR A 15 -10.87 -12.57 16.43
CA THR A 15 -9.92 -12.27 17.51
C THR A 15 -9.44 -10.83 17.39
N VAL A 16 -9.68 -10.04 18.43
CA VAL A 16 -9.15 -8.67 18.53
C VAL A 16 -7.73 -8.75 19.09
N PHE A 17 -6.75 -8.34 18.29
CA PHE A 17 -5.32 -8.38 18.67
C PHE A 17 -4.75 -7.00 19.07
N GLY A 18 -5.49 -5.92 18.82
CA GLY A 18 -5.02 -4.57 19.12
C GLY A 18 -6.05 -3.49 18.77
N ARG A 19 -5.74 -2.24 19.14
CA ARG A 19 -6.53 -1.05 18.83
C ARG A 19 -5.63 0.05 18.28
N VAL A 20 -6.17 0.87 17.39
CA VAL A 20 -5.52 2.09 16.92
C VAL A 20 -5.50 3.10 18.08
N ILE A 21 -4.32 3.65 18.37
CA ILE A 21 -4.12 4.64 19.44
C ILE A 21 -3.86 6.06 18.90
N GLY A 22 -3.59 6.21 17.60
CA GLY A 22 -3.37 7.48 16.92
C GLY A 22 -3.50 7.32 15.40
N GLY A 23 -3.65 8.42 14.67
CA GLY A 23 -3.75 8.40 13.19
C GLY A 23 -5.08 7.89 12.63
N MET A 24 -6.18 7.99 13.39
CA MET A 24 -7.52 7.62 12.89
C MET A 24 -7.96 8.48 11.69
N ASP A 25 -7.47 9.71 11.58
CA ASP A 25 -7.71 10.58 10.42
C ASP A 25 -7.14 9.99 9.12
N ALA A 26 -5.98 9.31 9.19
CA ALA A 26 -5.41 8.61 8.04
C ALA A 26 -6.23 7.36 7.68
N VAL A 27 -6.74 6.64 8.69
CA VAL A 27 -7.62 5.48 8.50
C VAL A 27 -8.93 5.90 7.83
N ASP A 28 -9.48 7.06 8.19
CA ASP A 28 -10.71 7.62 7.60
C ASP A 28 -10.60 8.00 6.13
N ARG A 29 -9.39 8.32 5.66
CA ARG A 29 -9.08 8.66 4.25
C ARG A 29 -8.91 7.44 3.35
N ILE A 30 -8.83 6.22 3.89
CA ILE A 30 -8.66 4.99 3.10
C ILE A 30 -9.84 4.82 2.12
N ALA A 31 -9.52 4.48 0.88
CA ALA A 31 -10.52 4.32 -0.18
C ALA A 31 -11.56 3.25 0.21
N ARG A 32 -12.85 3.65 0.16
CA ARG A 32 -13.98 2.81 0.57
C ARG A 32 -14.51 2.01 -0.62
N GLY A 33 -14.82 0.73 -0.40
CA GLY A 33 -15.45 -0.14 -1.39
C GLY A 33 -15.02 -1.60 -1.23
N GLU A 34 -15.86 -2.53 -1.66
CA GLU A 34 -15.53 -3.95 -1.82
C GLU A 34 -15.93 -4.38 -3.24
N PRO A 35 -15.06 -4.26 -4.26
CA PRO A 35 -13.68 -3.73 -4.28
C PRO A 35 -13.62 -2.24 -4.71
N PRO A 36 -12.74 -1.40 -4.13
CA PRO A 36 -12.52 -0.04 -4.59
C PRO A 36 -11.71 -0.04 -5.90
N ALA A 37 -12.01 0.90 -6.81
CA ALA A 37 -11.26 1.05 -8.06
C ALA A 37 -9.77 1.37 -7.83
N ASN A 38 -9.45 2.09 -6.74
CA ASN A 38 -8.09 2.41 -6.32
C ASN A 38 -7.87 1.95 -4.86
N PRO A 39 -7.29 0.76 -4.64
CA PRO A 39 -7.04 0.26 -3.29
C PRO A 39 -5.89 1.04 -2.61
N THR A 40 -6.09 1.44 -1.36
CA THR A 40 -5.02 2.02 -0.55
C THR A 40 -4.02 0.93 -0.14
N LYS A 41 -2.73 1.17 -0.37
CA LYS A 41 -1.64 0.23 -0.05
C LYS A 41 -0.92 0.65 1.23
N ILE A 42 -0.50 -0.32 2.03
CA ILE A 42 0.40 -0.09 3.17
C ILE A 42 1.83 -0.11 2.63
N VAL A 43 2.49 1.05 2.63
CA VAL A 43 3.87 1.19 2.10
C VAL A 43 4.90 0.68 3.10
N HIS A 44 4.67 0.92 4.39
CA HIS A 44 5.59 0.52 5.45
C HIS A 44 4.82 0.24 6.75
N ALA A 45 5.25 -0.79 7.48
CA ALA A 45 4.75 -1.12 8.80
C ALA A 45 5.91 -1.60 9.67
N SER A 46 6.16 -0.90 10.76
CA SER A 46 7.21 -1.23 11.74
C SER A 46 6.63 -1.36 13.14
N LEU A 47 7.30 -2.14 13.97
CA LEU A 47 6.98 -2.23 15.38
C LEU A 47 7.77 -1.16 16.13
N ALA A 48 7.22 -0.61 17.21
CA ALA A 48 7.92 0.42 17.99
C ALA A 48 9.28 -0.05 18.55
N VAL A 49 9.45 -1.36 18.76
CA VAL A 49 10.72 -2.00 19.15
C VAL A 49 11.77 -1.98 18.04
N ASP A 50 11.32 -1.82 16.80
CA ASP A 50 12.10 -1.86 15.57
C ASP A 50 12.30 -0.45 14.96
N ALA A 51 11.90 0.60 15.68
CA ALA A 51 11.93 1.98 15.21
C ALA A 51 13.33 2.49 14.78
N GLY A 52 14.39 1.73 15.05
CA GLY A 52 15.76 2.00 14.61
C GLY A 52 16.25 1.21 13.40
N SER A 53 15.50 0.23 12.87
CA SER A 53 15.93 -0.64 11.75
C SER A 53 15.15 -0.42 10.45
N LEU A 54 14.67 0.82 10.25
CA LEU A 54 13.99 1.20 9.02
C LEU A 54 14.83 0.81 7.79
N PRO A 55 14.36 -0.11 6.92
CA PRO A 55 14.98 -0.27 5.62
C PRO A 55 14.90 1.09 4.89
N PRO A 56 15.90 1.43 4.07
CA PRO A 56 15.86 2.66 3.29
C PRO A 56 14.53 2.71 2.54
N ALA A 57 13.87 3.88 2.59
CA ALA A 57 12.60 4.09 1.92
C ALA A 57 12.67 3.51 0.51
N PRO A 58 11.63 2.79 0.03
CA PRO A 58 11.59 2.40 -1.37
C PRO A 58 11.86 3.67 -2.18
N PRO A 59 12.77 3.63 -3.17
CA PRO A 59 13.01 4.78 -4.03
C PRO A 59 11.64 5.31 -4.48
N PRO A 60 11.41 6.63 -4.47
CA PRO A 60 10.13 7.21 -4.89
C PRO A 60 9.76 6.50 -6.18
N ALA A 61 8.56 5.89 -6.19
CA ALA A 61 8.11 4.98 -7.24
C ALA A 61 8.67 5.48 -8.55
N ALA A 62 9.62 4.72 -9.12
CA ALA A 62 10.12 5.02 -10.44
C ALA A 62 8.86 5.15 -11.29
N ASP A 63 8.66 6.34 -11.83
CA ASP A 63 7.73 6.54 -12.91
C ASP A 63 7.96 5.36 -13.85
N GLU A 64 6.97 4.48 -13.96
CA GLU A 64 6.90 3.53 -15.05
C GLU A 64 6.63 4.40 -16.27
N GLU A 65 7.66 5.11 -16.72
CA GLU A 65 7.82 5.45 -18.12
C GLU A 65 7.86 4.11 -18.84
N GLU A 66 6.69 3.72 -19.35
CA GLU A 66 6.61 2.83 -20.49
C GLU A 66 7.64 3.34 -21.49
N LYS A 67 8.80 2.65 -21.56
CA LYS A 67 9.69 2.78 -22.71
C LYS A 67 8.91 2.22 -23.87
N GLU A 68 8.12 3.07 -24.52
CA GLU A 68 7.66 2.86 -25.88
C GLU A 68 8.90 2.48 -26.67
N ILE A 69 8.93 1.22 -27.13
CA ILE A 69 9.94 0.74 -28.05
C ILE A 69 9.69 1.53 -29.33
N THR A 70 10.43 2.62 -29.53
CA THR A 70 10.33 3.38 -30.76
C THR A 70 10.88 2.51 -31.89
N LEU A 71 10.26 2.63 -33.05
CA LEU A 71 10.57 1.82 -34.25
C LEU A 71 12.06 1.88 -34.65
N ASP A 72 12.79 2.88 -34.18
CA ASP A 72 14.21 3.08 -34.41
C ASP A 72 15.09 2.02 -33.72
N ASP A 73 14.70 1.50 -32.55
CA ASP A 73 15.47 0.48 -31.82
C ASP A 73 15.41 -0.90 -32.50
N LEU A 74 14.32 -1.19 -33.21
CA LEU A 74 14.16 -2.44 -33.96
C LEU A 74 14.98 -2.45 -35.26
N ILE A 75 15.17 -1.28 -35.89
CA ILE A 75 15.91 -1.16 -37.15
C ILE A 75 17.41 -1.34 -36.92
N ASN A 76 17.94 -0.85 -35.80
CA ASN A 76 19.37 -0.96 -35.48
C ASN A 76 19.78 -2.39 -35.09
N SER A 77 18.85 -3.21 -34.57
CA SER A 77 19.13 -4.59 -34.14
C SER A 77 19.14 -5.62 -35.27
N MET A 78 18.63 -5.30 -36.47
CA MET A 78 18.62 -6.22 -37.61
C MET A 78 19.85 -6.08 -38.53
N SER A 79 20.86 -5.29 -38.14
CA SER A 79 22.06 -5.03 -38.96
C SER A 79 23.36 -5.62 -38.39
N GLN A 80 23.28 -6.69 -37.59
CA GLN A 80 24.42 -7.57 -37.27
C GLN A 80 24.10 -9.01 -37.67
#